data_AF-A0A7X3BZ47-F1
#
_entry.id   AF-A0A7X3BZ47-F1
#
_cell.length_a   1.000
_cell.length_b   1.000
_cell.length_c   1.000
_cell.angle_alpha   90.00
_cell.angle_beta   90.00
_cell.angle_gamma   90.00
#
_symmetry.space_group_name_H-M   'P 1'
#
loop_
_entity.id
_entity.type
_entity.pdbx_description
1 polymer ?
#
loop_
_entity_poly.entity_id
_entity_poly.type
_entity_poly.pdbx_seq_one_letter_code
_entity_poly.pdbx_strand_id
1 'polypeptide(L)' 'MATATKKKKSTVKKNLVIVESPAKAKTIEKYLGRNYKVLASVGHIRDLKKSSMSVDVENNYEPQYIN' A
#
# COMPACT_ATOMS: atom_id res chain seq x y z
N MET A 1 10.94 27.15 40.71
CA MET A 1 11.21 25.89 39.99
C MET A 1 10.00 25.60 39.10
N ALA A 2 9.99 26.14 37.87
CA ALA A 2 8.85 26.06 36.97
C ALA A 2 8.94 24.78 36.13
N THR A 3 7.98 23.87 36.32
CA THR A 3 7.92 22.57 35.66
C THR A 3 7.41 22.74 34.23
N ALA A 4 8.25 22.43 33.23
CA ALA A 4 7.87 22.50 31.82
C ALA A 4 6.89 21.37 31.44
N THR A 5 5.65 21.72 31.13
CA THR A 5 4.64 20.80 30.60
C THR A 5 4.91 20.49 29.12
N LYS A 6 5.43 19.30 28.80
CA LYS A 6 5.53 18.79 27.41
C LYS A 6 4.12 18.49 26.86
N LYS A 7 3.62 19.31 25.93
CA LYS A 7 2.40 19.03 25.16
C LYS A 7 2.61 17.77 24.29
N LYS A 8 1.86 16.70 24.57
CA LYS A 8 1.79 15.49 23.73
C LYS A 8 1.12 15.85 22.40
N LYS A 9 1.88 15.83 21.31
CA LYS A 9 1.37 16.08 19.95
C LYS A 9 0.43 14.93 19.55
N SER A 10 -0.87 15.22 19.45
CA SER A 10 -1.85 14.25 18.95
C SER A 10 -1.53 13.94 17.48
N THR A 11 -1.13 12.70 17.20
CA THR A 11 -0.91 12.23 15.84
C THR A 11 -2.25 11.95 15.19
N VAL A 12 -2.69 12.85 14.31
CA VAL A 12 -3.87 12.62 13.46
C VAL A 12 -3.62 11.36 12.63
N LYS A 13 -4.53 10.37 12.72
CA LYS A 13 -4.46 9.16 11.89
C LYS A 13 -4.61 9.58 10.42
N LYS A 14 -3.62 9.22 9.59
CA LYS A 14 -3.66 9.46 8.14
C LYS A 14 -4.22 8.24 7.44
N ASN A 15 -5.09 8.46 6.46
CA ASN A 15 -5.65 7.40 5.63
C ASN A 15 -4.61 6.94 4.59
N LEU A 16 -4.52 5.64 4.33
CA LEU A 16 -3.60 5.08 3.35
C LEU A 16 -4.31 4.83 2.02
N VAL A 17 -3.71 5.28 0.92
CA VAL A 17 -4.17 5.00 -0.45
C VAL A 17 -3.01 4.36 -1.21
N ILE A 18 -3.26 3.22 -1.85
CA ILE A 18 -2.27 2.51 -2.67
C ILE A 18 -2.66 2.64 -4.13
N VAL A 19 -1.70 2.99 -4.97
CA VAL A 19 -1.89 3.13 -6.42
C VAL A 19 -0.80 2.37 -7.17
N GLU A 20 -1.00 2.10 -8.45
CA GLU A 20 -0.08 1.26 -9.21
C GLU A 20 1.27 1.94 -9.53
N SER A 21 1.26 3.24 -9.88
CA SER A 21 2.43 3.94 -10.40
C SER A 21 2.87 5.14 -9.54
N PRO A 22 4.19 5.43 -9.46
CA PRO A 22 4.70 6.57 -8.68
C PRO A 22 4.17 7.92 -9.15
N ALA A 23 3.93 8.07 -10.46
CA ALA A 23 3.36 9.29 -11.02
C ALA A 23 1.93 9.55 -10.50
N LYS A 24 1.08 8.52 -10.49
CA LYS A 24 -0.27 8.60 -9.91
C LYS A 24 -0.22 8.98 -8.42
N ALA A 25 0.72 8.39 -7.67
CA ALA A 25 0.85 8.67 -6.23
C ALA A 25 1.12 10.15 -5.96
N LYS A 26 2.10 10.74 -6.67
CA LYS A 26 2.44 12.16 -6.55
C LYS A 26 1.28 13.09 -6.91
N THR A 27 0.48 12.74 -7.92
CA THR A 27 -0.66 13.54 -8.35
C THR A 27 -1.82 13.46 -7.34
N ILE A 28 -2.17 12.25 -6.91
CA ILE A 28 -3.29 12.03 -5.97
C ILE A 28 -2.97 12.58 -4.59
N GLU A 29 -1.72 12.50 -4.13
CA GLU A 29 -1.30 13.09 -2.85
C GLU A 29 -1.48 14.61 -2.82
N LYS A 30 -1.25 15.29 -3.94
CA LYS A 30 -1.51 16.74 -4.07
C LYS A 30 -3.00 17.07 -3.95
N TYR A 31 -3.89 16.21 -4.47
CA TYR A 31 -5.33 16.44 -4.40
C TYR A 31 -5.92 16.12 -3.03
N LEU A 32 -5.50 15.02 -2.39
CA LEU A 32 -6.06 14.58 -1.11
C LEU A 32 -5.46 15.29 0.11
N GLY A 33 -4.25 15.83 -0.02
CA GLY A 33 -3.60 16.61 1.02
C GLY A 33 -3.12 15.80 2.23
N ARG A 34 -2.82 16.52 3.33
CA ARG A 34 -2.01 16.02 4.47
C ARG A 34 -2.65 14.89 5.30
N ASN A 35 -3.95 14.66 5.13
CA ASN A 35 -4.70 13.62 5.84
C ASN A 35 -4.54 12.24 5.18
N TYR A 36 -3.97 12.19 3.97
CA TYR A 36 -3.74 10.96 3.24
C TYR A 36 -2.24 10.69 3.08
N LYS A 37 -1.88 9.41 3.06
CA LYS A 37 -0.58 8.91 2.65
C LYS A 37 -0.82 8.09 1.40
N VAL A 38 -0.19 8.48 0.29
CA VAL A 38 -0.37 7.80 -1.00
C VAL A 38 0.92 7.06 -1.35
N LEU A 39 0.84 5.75 -1.58
CA LEU A 39 1.99 4.89 -1.91
C LEU A 39 1.78 4.19 -3.25
N ALA A 40 2.85 3.98 -4.00
CA ALA A 40 2.83 3.21 -5.23
C ALA A 40 3.18 1.74 -4.98
N SER A 41 2.45 0.80 -5.61
CA SER A 41 2.80 -0.63 -5.63
C SER A 41 3.90 -0.95 -6.63
N VAL A 42 4.16 -0.05 -7.59
CA VAL A 42 5.17 -0.21 -8.65
C VAL A 42 4.89 -1.44 -9.51
N GLY A 43 3.60 -1.66 -9.82
CA GLY A 43 3.13 -2.81 -10.60
C GLY A 43 2.54 -3.92 -9.73
N HIS A 44 2.61 -5.16 -10.24
CA HIS A 44 2.07 -6.35 -9.57
C HIS A 44 2.89 -6.73 -8.34
N ILE A 45 2.18 -7.03 -7.24
CA ILE A 45 2.78 -7.46 -5.96
C ILE A 45 2.94 -8.98 -5.90
N ARG A 46 2.16 -9.71 -6.70
CA ARG A 46 2.18 -11.16 -6.80
C ARG A 46 2.05 -11.57 -8.25
N ASP A 47 2.73 -12.65 -8.60
CA ASP A 47 2.67 -13.26 -9.92
C ASP A 47 2.41 -14.76 -9.78
N LEU A 48 2.03 -15.41 -10.88
CA LEU A 48 1.96 -16.86 -10.95
C LEU A 48 3.37 -17.45 -11.05
N LYS A 49 3.51 -18.71 -10.62
CA LYS A 49 4.78 -19.42 -10.65
C LYS A 49 5.20 -19.75 -12.10
N LYS A 50 6.04 -18.89 -12.70
CA LYS A 50 6.44 -18.93 -14.12
C LYS A 50 6.89 -20.29 -14.68
N SER A 51 7.41 -21.20 -13.85
CA SER A 51 8.04 -22.46 -14.31
C SER A 51 7.21 -23.73 -14.10
N SER A 52 6.01 -23.65 -13.50
CA SER A 52 5.12 -24.80 -13.29
C SER A 52 3.68 -24.44 -13.64
N MET A 53 2.84 -25.45 -13.90
CA MET A 53 1.39 -25.26 -14.04
C MET A 53 0.90 -24.60 -12.74
N SER A 54 0.65 -23.29 -12.80
CA SER A 54 0.38 -22.44 -11.62
C SER A 54 -1.09 -22.42 -11.23
N VAL A 55 -1.87 -23.26 -11.89
CA VAL A 55 -3.32 -23.33 -11.79
C VAL A 55 -3.66 -24.80 -11.65
N ASP A 56 -4.30 -25.15 -10.54
CA ASP A 56 -4.77 -26.51 -10.30
C ASP A 56 -6.09 -26.73 -11.03
N VAL A 57 -6.05 -27.41 -12.18
CA VAL A 57 -7.22 -27.65 -13.04
C VAL A 57 -8.24 -28.58 -12.38
N GLU A 58 -7.80 -29.47 -11.49
CA GLU A 58 -8.66 -30.42 -10.79
C GLU A 58 -9.32 -29.78 -9.56
N ASN A 59 -8.65 -28.79 -8.95
CA ASN A 59 -9.18 -28.04 -7.81
C ASN A 59 -9.73 -26.66 -8.20
N ASN A 60 -10.75 -26.63 -9.08
CA ASN A 60 -11.49 -25.42 -9.47
C ASN A 60 -10.60 -24.26 -9.95
N TYR A 61 -9.51 -24.57 -10.67
CA TYR A 61 -8.55 -23.59 -11.20
C TYR A 61 -7.89 -22.73 -10.11
N GLU A 62 -7.59 -23.31 -8.95
CA GLU A 62 -6.95 -22.57 -7.85
C GLU A 62 -5.53 -22.09 -8.26
N PRO A 63 -5.26 -20.76 -8.21
CA PRO A 63 -3.97 -20.21 -8.61
C PRO A 63 -2.95 -20.24 -7.46
N GLN A 64 -1.73 -20.69 -7.77
CA GLN A 64 -0.57 -20.58 -6.88
C GLN A 64 0.19 -19.28 -7.15
N TYR A 65 0.09 -18.34 -6.22
CA TYR A 65 0.82 -17.08 -6.26
C TYR A 65 2.18 -17.18 -5.57
N ILE A 66 3.18 -16.48 -6.11
CA ILE A 66 4.50 -16.29 -5.50
C ILE A 66 4.75 -14.81 -5.17
N ASN A 67 5.60 -14.58 -4.16
CA ASN A 67 6.09 -13.26 -3.72
C ASN A 67 7.56 -13.09 -4.08
#